data_AF-A0AAV5GCC4-F1
#
_entry.id   AF-A0AAV5GCC4-F1
#
_cell.length_a   1.000
_cell.length_b   1.000
_cell.length_c   1.000
_cell.angle_alpha   90.00
_cell.angle_beta   90.00
_cell.angle_gamma   90.00
#
_symmetry.space_group_name_H-M   'P 1'
#
loop_
_entity.id
_entity.type
_entity.pdbx_description
1 polymer ?
#
loop_
_entity_poly.entity_id
_entity_poly.type
_entity_poly.pdbx_seq_one_letter_code
_entity_poly.pdbx_strand_id
1 'polypeptide(L)' 'MHLMYSLGADGKRLYTLKKATAAGTATKSAHPARFSPDDKYSRHRVTIKKRFGILPTQLPAKAL' A
#
# COMPACT_ATOMS: atom_id res chain seq x y z
N MET A 1 1.56 -15.79 0.94
CA MET A 1 0.75 -15.01 1.91
C MET A 1 -0.71 -15.09 1.52
N HIS A 2 -1.54 -15.69 2.38
CA HIS A 2 -2.96 -15.95 2.08
C HIS A 2 -3.90 -14.88 2.63
N LEU A 3 -3.46 -14.09 3.62
CA LEU A 3 -4.27 -13.05 4.21
C LEU A 3 -4.40 -11.86 3.25
N MET A 4 -5.65 -11.58 2.86
CA MET A 4 -6.04 -10.50 1.97
C MET A 4 -6.91 -9.48 2.73
N TYR A 5 -7.10 -8.29 2.15
CA TYR A 5 -8.03 -7.29 2.67
C TYR A 5 -8.67 -6.43 1.57
N SER A 6 -9.83 -5.84 1.90
CA SER A 6 -10.43 -4.69 1.23
C SER A 6 -10.62 -3.53 2.23
N LEU A 7 -10.92 -2.33 1.73
CA LEU A 7 -11.26 -1.19 2.59
C LEU A 7 -12.78 -1.11 2.76
N GLY A 8 -13.24 -1.05 4.01
CA GLY A 8 -14.63 -0.76 4.35
C GLY A 8 -14.97 0.72 4.18
N ALA A 9 -16.25 1.06 4.31
CA ALA A 9 -16.73 2.45 4.20
C ALA A 9 -16.14 3.37 5.29
N ASP A 10 -15.75 2.80 6.43
CA ASP A 10 -15.07 3.48 7.54
C ASP A 10 -13.54 3.59 7.35
N GLY A 11 -13.03 3.14 6.20
CA GLY A 11 -11.59 3.10 5.91
C GLY A 11 -10.83 2.00 6.64
N LYS A 12 -11.49 1.15 7.44
CA LYS A 12 -10.83 0.03 8.11
C LYS A 12 -10.64 -1.15 7.16
N ARG A 13 -9.65 -1.99 7.46
CA ARG A 13 -9.36 -3.19 6.68
C ARG A 13 -10.34 -4.31 7.04
N LEU A 14 -11.03 -4.83 6.04
CA LEU A 14 -11.84 -6.03 6.15
C LEU A 14 -11.00 -7.22 5.65
N TYR A 15 -10.59 -8.09 6.56
CA TYR A 15 -9.71 -9.22 6.24
C TYR A 15 -10.48 -10.40 5.66
N THR A 16 -9.83 -11.11 4.74
CA THR A 16 -10.38 -12.29 4.09
C THR A 16 -9.27 -13.18 3.53
N LEU A 17 -9.60 -14.43 3.21
CA LEU A 17 -8.74 -15.33 2.45
C LEU A 17 -9.11 -15.38 0.96
N LYS A 18 -10.27 -14.81 0.59
CA LYS A 18 -10.76 -14.78 -0.79
C LYS A 18 -9.95 -13.79 -1.62
N LYS A 19 -9.79 -14.07 -2.92
CA LYS A 19 -9.08 -13.18 -3.85
C LYS A 19 -9.94 -12.04 -4.40
N ALA A 20 -11.26 -12.19 -4.37
CA ALA A 20 -12.22 -11.16 -4.74
C ALA A 20 -13.26 -10.96 -3.63
N THR A 21 -13.78 -9.74 -3.55
CA THR A 21 -14.93 -9.39 -2.70
C THR A 21 -16.23 -9.90 -3.34
N ALA A 22 -17.34 -9.88 -2.59
CA ALA A 22 -18.67 -10.25 -3.12
C ALA A 22 -19.11 -9.38 -4.31
N ALA A 23 -18.63 -8.13 -4.38
CA ALA A 23 -18.86 -7.21 -5.49
C ALA A 23 -17.88 -7.42 -6.68
N GLY A 24 -17.04 -8.45 -6.65
CA GLY A 24 -16.08 -8.76 -7.72
C GLY A 24 -14.77 -7.96 -7.68
N THR A 25 -14.61 -6.99 -6.78
CA THR A 25 -13.36 -6.22 -6.66
C THR A 25 -12.22 -7.09 -6.12
N ALA A 26 -11.04 -7.01 -6.73
CA ALA A 26 -9.84 -7.72 -6.30
C ALA A 26 -9.36 -7.24 -4.91
N THR A 27 -9.03 -8.20 -4.05
CA THR A 27 -8.49 -7.94 -2.71
C THR A 27 -6.98 -7.73 -2.75
N LYS A 28 -6.44 -7.01 -1.76
CA LYS A 28 -5.01 -6.70 -1.63
C LYS A 28 -4.34 -7.60 -0.59
N SER A 29 -3.05 -7.90 -0.75
CA SER A 29 -2.28 -8.60 0.29
C SER A 29 -2.26 -7.79 1.59
N ALA A 30 -2.59 -8.42 2.72
CA ALA A 30 -2.50 -7.78 4.03
C ALA A 30 -1.06 -7.51 4.48
N HIS A 31 -0.09 -8.19 3.86
CA HIS A 31 1.32 -8.08 4.18
C HIS A 31 2.02 -7.08 3.24
N PRO A 32 2.96 -6.26 3.75
CA PRO A 32 3.73 -5.34 2.94
C PRO A 32 4.67 -6.07 1.97
N ALA A 33 5.17 -5.36 0.96
CA ALA A 33 6.24 -5.85 0.11
C ALA A 33 7.51 -6.11 0.95
N ARG A 34 8.23 -7.19 0.62
CA ARG A 34 9.48 -7.54 1.31
C ARG A 34 10.53 -6.43 1.14
N PHE A 35 11.21 -6.08 2.23
CA PHE A 35 12.38 -5.22 2.17
C PHE A 35 13.57 -5.96 1.54
N SER A 36 14.30 -5.28 0.66
CA SER A 36 15.55 -5.77 0.07
C SER A 36 16.60 -4.66 0.16
N PRO A 37 17.79 -4.93 0.72
CA PRO A 37 18.85 -3.91 0.81
C PRO A 37 19.30 -3.36 -0.55
N ASP A 38 19.35 -4.22 -1.57
CA ASP A 38 19.81 -3.85 -2.92
C ASP A 38 18.85 -2.92 -3.68
N ASP A 39 17.53 -3.13 -3.53
CA ASP A 39 16.44 -2.37 -4.17
C ASP A 39 16.82 -1.61 -5.46
N LYS A 40 17.13 -2.36 -6.52
CA LYS A 40 17.52 -1.85 -7.85
C LYS A 40 16.54 -0.83 -8.45
N TYR A 41 15.27 -0.84 -8.02
CA TYR A 41 14.22 0.06 -8.50
C TYR A 41 13.95 1.25 -7.58
N SER A 42 14.80 1.50 -6.58
CA SER A 42 14.70 2.62 -5.63
C SER A 42 14.50 3.98 -6.33
N ARG A 43 15.32 4.28 -7.35
CA ARG A 43 15.22 5.51 -8.16
C ARG A 43 13.83 5.67 -8.79
N HIS A 44 13.30 4.60 -9.40
CA HIS A 44 11.98 4.62 -10.05
C HIS A 44 10.87 4.89 -9.03
N ARG A 45 10.91 4.22 -7.86
CA ARG A 45 9.94 4.42 -6.79
C ARG A 45 9.94 5.87 -6.29
N VAL A 46 11.12 6.46 -6.07
CA VAL A 46 11.26 7.85 -5.62
C VAL A 46 10.74 8.83 -6.68
N THR A 47 11.07 8.64 -7.95
CA THR A 47 10.58 9.50 -9.05
C THR A 47 9.06 9.49 -9.16
N ILE A 48 8.42 8.32 -9.05
CA ILE A 48 6.95 8.21 -9.06
C ILE A 48 6.35 8.93 -7.86
N LYS A 49 6.88 8.71 -6.66
CA LYS A 49 6.40 9.40 -5.45
C LYS A 49 6.52 10.92 -5.57
N LYS A 50 7.64 11.42 -6.13
CA LYS A 50 7.86 12.85 -6.37
C LYS A 50 6.83 13.43 -7.35
N ARG A 51 6.52 12.72 -8.43
CA ARG A 51 5.53 13.13 -9.45
C ARG A 51 4.14 13.33 -8.85
N PHE A 52 3.74 12.48 -7.91
CA PHE A 52 2.45 12.56 -7.24
C PHE A 52 2.44 13.40 -5.96
N GLY A 53 3.56 14.03 -5.59
CA GLY A 53 3.64 14.87 -4.40
C GLY A 53 3.50 14.11 -3.07
N ILE A 54 3.78 12.80 -3.07
CA ILE A 54 3.59 11.92 -1.89
C ILE A 54 4.91 11.52 -1.21
N LEU A 55 6.00 12.26 -1.46
CA LEU A 55 7.22 12.06 -0.69
C LEU A 55 7.02 12.56 0.75
N PRO A 56 7.55 11.86 1.77
CA PRO A 56 7.47 12.32 3.15
C PRO A 56 8.04 13.73 3.36
N THR A 57 9.05 14.12 2.58
CA THR A 57 9.68 15.45 2.61
C THR A 57 8.84 16.55 1.98
N GLN A 58 7.76 16.21 1.26
CA GLN A 58 6.81 17.16 0.67
C GLN A 58 5.56 17.35 1.55
N LEU A 59 5.36 16.48 2.55
CA LEU A 59 4.24 16.55 3.49
C LEU A 59 4.61 17.45 4.69
N PRO A 60 3.63 18.08 5.35
CA PRO A 60 3.88 18.83 6.58
C PRO A 60 4.52 17.92 7.63
N ALA A 61 5.38 18.49 8.47
CA ALA A 61 6.00 17.78 9.57
C ALA A 61 4.90 17.16 10.45
N LYS A 62 5.05 15.87 10.78
CA LYS A 62 4.13 15.20 11.67
C LYS A 62 4.21 15.87 13.05
N ALA A 63 3.07 16.21 13.64
CA ALA A 63 3.03 16.69 15.02
C ALA A 63 3.69 15.66 15.94
N LEU A 64 4.46 16.17 16.92
CA LEU A 64 5.12 15.38 17.96
C LEU A 64 4.11 14.78 18.93
#